data_AF-A0A7Y2SL17-F1
#
_entry.id   AF-A0A7Y2SL17-F1
#
_cell.length_a   1.000
_cell.length_b   1.000
_cell.length_c   1.000
_cell.angle_alpha   90.00
_cell.angle_beta   90.00
_cell.angle_gamma   90.00
#
_symmetry.space_group_name_H-M   'P 1'
#
loop_
_entity.id
_entity.type
_entity.pdbx_description
1 polymer ?
#
loop_
_entity_poly.entity_id
_entity_poly.type
_entity_poly.pdbx_seq_one_letter_code
_entity_poly.pdbx_strand_id
1 'polypeptide(L)'
;MTTVEEVQEAALRLQPSQQLQLIQELLRRLQQGYQQPTNTIPPGVRRAAPVADLADLTADFWPEDETADDINDYIAQQRAADRMSD
;
A
#
# COMPACT_ATOMS: atom_id res chain seq x y z
N MET A 1 -30.83 -1.27 20.15
CA MET A 1 -29.74 -1.05 19.17
C MET A 1 -28.62 -0.41 19.95
N THR A 2 -27.50 -1.10 20.16
CA THR A 2 -26.34 -0.52 20.87
C THR A 2 -25.69 0.52 19.96
N THR A 3 -25.67 1.77 20.38
CA THR A 3 -24.98 2.84 19.62
C THR A 3 -23.47 2.74 19.83
N VAL A 4 -22.69 3.29 18.90
CA VAL A 4 -21.21 3.26 19.00
C VAL A 4 -20.72 3.96 20.28
N GLU A 5 -21.45 4.99 20.71
CA GLU A 5 -21.18 5.75 21.94
C GLU A 5 -21.35 4.89 23.20
N GLU A 6 -22.40 4.05 23.26
CA GLU A 6 -22.60 3.13 24.37
C GLU A 6 -21.49 2.08 24.47
N VAL A 7 -20.99 1.60 23.33
CA VAL A 7 -19.85 0.66 23.29
C VAL A 7 -18.55 1.34 23.72
N GLN A 8 -18.36 2.61 23.35
CA GLN A 8 -17.20 3.38 23.77
C GLN A 8 -17.20 3.64 25.27
N GLU A 9 -18.32 4.08 25.84
CA GLU A 9 -18.45 4.25 27.29
C GLU A 9 -18.22 2.95 28.06
N ALA A 10 -18.79 1.83 27.56
CA ALA A 10 -18.59 0.53 28.16
C ALA A 10 -17.12 0.09 28.10
N ALA A 11 -16.43 0.34 26.98
CA ALA A 11 -15.01 0.03 26.83
C ALA A 11 -14.14 0.87 27.78
N LEU A 12 -14.46 2.15 27.97
CA LEU A 12 -13.73 3.04 28.87
C LEU A 12 -13.86 2.64 30.36
N ARG A 13 -14.92 1.91 30.73
CA ARG A 13 -15.12 1.38 32.10
C ARG A 13 -14.31 0.11 32.39
N LEU A 14 -13.71 -0.52 31.37
CA LEU A 14 -12.87 -1.70 31.51
C LEU A 14 -11.48 -1.34 32.06
N GLN A 15 -10.80 -2.33 32.65
CA GLN A 15 -9.40 -2.15 33.01
C GLN A 15 -8.50 -1.98 31.77
N PRO A 16 -7.36 -1.27 31.86
CA PRO A 16 -6.49 -1.02 30.70
C PRO A 16 -6.07 -2.28 29.92
N SER A 17 -5.87 -3.41 30.62
CA SER A 17 -5.56 -4.71 30.00
C SER A 17 -6.73 -5.25 29.17
N GLN A 18 -7.96 -5.09 29.65
CA GLN A 18 -9.18 -5.51 28.97
C GLN A 18 -9.51 -4.60 27.78
N GLN A 19 -9.20 -3.31 27.88
CA GLN A 19 -9.30 -2.37 26.75
C GLN A 19 -8.37 -2.77 25.61
N LEU A 20 -7.11 -3.10 25.93
CA LEU A 20 -6.15 -3.57 24.93
C LEU A 20 -6.62 -4.86 24.26
N GLN A 21 -7.14 -5.81 25.06
CA GLN A 21 -7.67 -7.07 24.54
C GLN A 21 -8.87 -6.85 23.61
N LEU A 22 -9.77 -5.92 23.94
CA LEU A 22 -10.90 -5.54 23.09
C LEU A 22 -10.42 -4.96 21.75
N ILE A 23 -9.43 -4.06 21.77
CA ILE A 23 -8.86 -3.46 20.56
C ILE A 23 -8.24 -4.54 19.67
N GLN A 24 -7.47 -5.47 20.25
CA GLN A 24 -6.85 -6.57 19.52
C GLN A 24 -7.89 -7.47 18.85
N GLU A 25 -8.98 -7.79 19.55
CA GLU A 25 -10.08 -8.59 19.03
C GLU A 25 -10.82 -7.89 17.87
N LEU A 26 -11.05 -6.58 17.98
CA LEU A 26 -11.64 -5.78 16.91
C LEU A 26 -10.73 -5.74 15.67
N LEU A 27 -9.44 -5.51 15.85
CA LEU A 27 -8.46 -5.53 14.77
C LEU A 27 -8.41 -6.89 14.08
N ARG A 28 -8.40 -7.99 14.84
CA ARG A 28 -8.41 -9.35 14.30
C ARG A 28 -9.66 -9.61 13.45
N ARG A 29 -10.84 -9.22 13.94
CA ARG A 29 -12.09 -9.38 13.18
C ARG A 29 -12.12 -8.53 11.92
N LEU A 30 -11.63 -7.29 11.99
CA LEU A 30 -11.52 -6.42 10.81
C LEU A 30 -10.58 -7.04 9.78
N GLN A 31 -9.41 -7.52 10.21
CA GLN A 31 -8.45 -8.19 9.33
C GLN A 31 -9.06 -9.43 8.67
N GLN A 32 -9.83 -10.25 9.40
CA GLN A 32 -10.57 -11.38 8.84
C GLN A 32 -11.62 -10.95 7.81
N GLY A 33 -12.31 -9.83 8.03
CA GLY A 33 -13.25 -9.24 7.07
C GLY A 33 -12.57 -8.73 5.80
N TYR A 34 -11.39 -8.13 5.91
CA TYR A 34 -10.60 -7.71 4.75
C TYR A 34 -9.97 -8.89 4.01
N GLN A 35 -9.65 -9.97 4.71
CA GLN A 35 -9.11 -11.20 4.14
C GLN A 35 -10.18 -12.09 3.52
N GLN A 36 -11.48 -11.82 3.71
CA GLN A 36 -12.50 -12.48 2.91
C GLN A 36 -12.25 -12.11 1.45
N PRO A 37 -11.86 -13.07 0.59
CA PRO A 37 -11.74 -12.77 -0.82
C PRO A 37 -13.16 -12.50 -1.30
N THR A 38 -13.47 -11.23 -1.56
CA THR A 38 -14.48 -10.86 -2.54
C THR A 38 -13.93 -11.29 -3.90
N ASN A 39 -13.92 -12.61 -4.12
CA ASN A 39 -13.47 -13.24 -5.36
C ASN A 39 -14.36 -12.84 -6.56
N THR A 40 -15.40 -12.05 -6.29
CA THR A 40 -16.16 -11.25 -7.23
C THR A 40 -15.39 -9.99 -7.60
N ILE A 41 -14.66 -10.08 -8.70
CA ILE A 41 -14.24 -8.91 -9.47
C ILE A 41 -15.46 -7.99 -9.66
N PRO A 42 -15.37 -6.68 -9.34
CA PRO A 42 -16.47 -5.76 -9.57
C PRO A 42 -16.88 -5.79 -11.06
N PRO A 43 -18.18 -5.78 -11.38
CA PRO A 43 -18.64 -5.67 -12.76
C PRO A 43 -18.13 -4.34 -13.33
N GLY A 44 -17.15 -4.41 -14.24
CA GLY A 44 -16.46 -3.24 -14.80
C GLY A 44 -14.93 -3.33 -14.77
N VAL A 45 -14.35 -4.16 -13.90
CA VAL A 45 -12.90 -4.38 -13.87
C VAL A 45 -12.53 -5.46 -14.89
N ARG A 46 -11.94 -5.05 -16.02
CA ARG A 46 -11.34 -5.99 -16.98
C ARG A 46 -10.01 -6.47 -16.41
N ARG A 47 -9.84 -7.78 -16.20
CA ARG A 47 -8.51 -8.34 -15.97
C ARG A 47 -7.69 -8.09 -17.24
N ALA A 48 -6.54 -7.42 -17.10
CA ALA A 48 -5.51 -7.52 -18.12
C ALA A 48 -5.14 -9.01 -18.24
N ALA A 49 -4.97 -9.51 -19.45
CA ALA A 49 -4.48 -10.87 -19.64
C ALA A 49 -3.11 -10.98 -18.95
N PRO A 50 -2.79 -12.13 -18.33
CA PRO A 50 -1.45 -12.37 -17.81
C PRO A 50 -0.45 -12.11 -18.94
N VAL A 51 0.51 -11.22 -18.68
CA VAL A 51 1.59 -10.93 -19.62
C VAL A 51 2.50 -12.16 -19.67
N ALA A 52 2.63 -12.74 -20.85
CA ALA A 52 3.45 -13.94 -21.06
C ALA A 52 4.92 -13.60 -21.36
N ASP A 53 5.18 -12.40 -21.90
CA ASP A 53 6.51 -11.93 -22.27
C ASP A 53 6.74 -10.52 -21.73
N LEU A 54 7.89 -10.29 -21.09
CA LEU A 54 8.29 -8.98 -20.58
C LEU A 54 8.51 -7.97 -21.70
N ALA A 55 8.80 -8.41 -22.92
CA ALA A 55 8.86 -7.56 -24.10
C ALA A 55 7.51 -6.88 -24.40
N ASP A 56 6.38 -7.49 -24.01
CA ASP A 56 5.05 -6.88 -24.20
C ASP A 56 4.80 -5.69 -23.25
N LEU A 57 5.68 -5.47 -22.26
CA LEU A 57 5.63 -4.36 -21.32
C LEU A 57 6.62 -3.25 -21.65
N THR A 58 7.42 -3.38 -22.71
CA THR A 58 8.25 -2.27 -23.17
C THR A 58 7.33 -1.23 -23.80
N ALA A 59 6.88 -0.28 -22.99
CA ALA A 59 6.21 0.91 -23.48
C ALA A 59 7.22 1.74 -24.29
N ASP A 60 6.76 2.38 -25.37
CA ASP A 60 7.50 3.34 -26.21
C ASP A 60 8.02 4.58 -25.44
N PHE A 61 7.87 4.60 -24.12
CA PHE A 61 8.22 5.70 -23.23
C PHE A 61 9.71 5.78 -22.89
N TRP A 62 10.49 4.73 -23.16
CA TRP A 62 11.92 4.72 -22.87
C TRP A 62 12.69 4.99 -24.16
N PRO A 63 13.36 6.16 -24.32
CA PRO A 63 14.21 6.42 -25.47
C PRO A 63 15.25 5.31 -25.57
N GLU A 64 15.48 4.76 -26.77
CA GLU A 64 16.48 3.70 -26.97
C GLU A 64 17.90 4.12 -26.52
N ASP A 65 18.13 5.44 -26.49
CA ASP A 65 19.40 6.06 -26.13
C ASP A 65 19.53 6.41 -24.63
N GLU A 66 18.47 6.26 -23.83
CA GLU A 66 18.56 6.42 -22.38
C GLU A 66 18.78 5.06 -21.73
N THR A 67 19.96 4.85 -21.17
CA THR A 67 20.28 3.68 -20.37
C THR A 67 19.97 3.95 -18.90
N ALA A 68 19.73 2.89 -18.12
CA ALA A 68 19.59 3.03 -16.66
C ALA A 68 20.84 3.66 -16.00
N ASP A 69 21.98 3.58 -16.67
CA ASP A 69 23.25 4.17 -16.22
C ASP A 69 23.27 5.70 -16.36
N ASP A 70 22.57 6.26 -17.34
CA ASP A 70 22.49 7.72 -17.53
C ASP A 70 21.79 8.43 -16.35
N ILE A 71 20.82 7.77 -15.73
CA ILE A 71 20.15 8.25 -14.53
C ILE A 71 21.10 8.23 -13.33
N ASN A 72 21.92 7.18 -13.20
CA ASN A 72 22.90 7.07 -12.12
C ASN A 72 23.98 8.16 -12.24
N ASP A 73 24.44 8.41 -13.46
CA ASP A 73 25.43 9.45 -13.76
C ASP A 73 24.89 10.86 -13.48
N TYR A 74 23.64 11.13 -13.86
CA TYR A 74 22.98 12.40 -13.54
C TYR A 74 22.91 12.65 -12.02
N ILE A 75 22.48 11.65 -11.24
CA ILE A 75 22.38 11.77 -9.77
C ILE A 75 23.78 11.96 -9.15
N ALA A 76 24.80 11.26 -9.66
CA ALA A 76 26.17 11.39 -9.18
C ALA A 76 26.72 12.81 -9.41
N GLN A 77 26.48 13.37 -10.60
CA GLN A 77 26.88 14.73 -10.95
C GLN A 77 26.17 15.77 -10.08
N GLN A 78 24.87 15.63 -9.87
CA GLN A 78 24.09 16.57 -9.06
C GLN A 78 24.57 16.58 -7.59
N ARG A 79 24.81 15.41 -7.01
CA ARG A 79 25.35 15.30 -5.64
C ARG A 79 26.77 15.84 -5.49
N ALA A 80 27.55 15.87 -6.57
CA ALA A 80 28.87 16.49 -6.56
C ALA A 80 28.75 18.02 -6.60
N ALA A 81 27.89 18.56 -7.46
CA ALA A 81 27.64 19.99 -7.56
C ALA A 81 27.09 20.58 -6.26
N ASP A 82 26.14 19.90 -5.61
CA ASP A 82 25.57 20.34 -4.34
C ASP A 82 26.62 20.38 -3.22
N ARG A 83 27.54 19.40 -3.18
CA ARG A 83 28.66 19.37 -2.22
C ARG A 83 29.72 20.45 -2.46
N MET A 84 29.80 21.00 -3.66
CA MET A 84 30.73 22.08 -4.00
C MET A 84 30.12 23.47 -3.78
N SER A 85 28.80 23.54 -3.56
CA SER A 85 28.04 24.78 -3.37
C SER A 85 27.74 25.09 -1.89
N ASP A 86 28.22 24.25 -0.97
CA ASP A 86 28.18 24.40 0.50
C ASP A 86 29.59 24.80 1.02
#